data_AF-A0A6N8DJI0-F1
#
_entry.id   AF-A0A6N8DJI0-F1
#
_cell.length_a   1.000
_cell.length_b   1.000
_cell.length_c   1.000
_cell.angle_alpha   90.00
_cell.angle_beta   90.00
_cell.angle_gamma   90.00
#
_symmetry.space_group_name_H-M   'P 1'
#
loop_
_entity.id
_entity.type
_entity.pdbx_description
1 polymer ?
#
loop_
_entity_poly.entity_id
_entity_poly.type
_entity_poly.pdbx_seq_one_letter_code
_entity_poly.pdbx_strand_id
1 'polypeptide(L)'
;MMRHDRVAFAQHHPEINGGARDSARHAHQQSVVSGKFNGLTLSASISGNLVMLKKIVPAFAAIMIAAPALAADLPSRKEAPVYIAPVPMFSWTGFYIGADIGGGWSELNAKPYDVFGNNLGSFNTSSAGVVGGGRIGYNYQFNQFIIGVEGDFYGTGIGKTVYYPAIDSSVKTNQDWLASVNGVAGFAIDRTMLYVIGGVAWAGTSATWTPGATWAVNTPSYSVNHTYTGYDIGGGVQYAFTPNWIGRVEYRHYGFGSWNYPSNYLAQRTGATLNNNIFTVGASYKFGGPVAAPVVAKY
;
A
#
# COMPACT_ATOMS: atom_id res chain seq x y z
N MET A 1 -25.37 -34.92 -55.21
CA MET A 1 -25.61 -33.69 -56.00
C MET A 1 -24.47 -32.73 -55.72
N MET A 2 -23.63 -32.26 -56.66
CA MET A 2 -23.91 -31.58 -57.95
C MET A 2 -24.73 -30.29 -57.75
N ARG A 3 -24.32 -29.09 -58.21
CA ARG A 3 -23.28 -28.65 -59.18
C ARG A 3 -22.81 -27.20 -58.81
N HIS A 4 -21.58 -26.75 -59.09
CA HIS A 4 -21.15 -25.85 -60.21
C HIS A 4 -21.93 -24.51 -60.33
N ASP A 5 -21.41 -23.31 -60.67
CA ASP A 5 -20.14 -22.78 -61.29
C ASP A 5 -20.14 -21.21 -61.18
N ARG A 6 -19.16 -20.32 -61.56
CA ARG A 6 -17.69 -20.27 -61.88
C ARG A 6 -17.21 -18.79 -62.07
N VAL A 7 -15.92 -18.49 -61.83
CA VAL A 7 -15.06 -17.45 -62.53
C VAL A 7 -15.51 -15.95 -62.35
N ALA A 8 -14.73 -14.85 -62.54
CA ALA A 8 -13.32 -14.53 -62.91
C ALA A 8 -12.65 -13.63 -61.82
N PHE A 9 -11.38 -13.21 -61.78
CA PHE A 9 -10.17 -13.18 -62.65
C PHE A 9 -9.80 -11.86 -63.39
N ALA A 10 -8.48 -11.66 -63.61
CA ALA A 10 -7.71 -10.50 -64.14
C ALA A 10 -7.54 -9.30 -63.16
N GLN A 11 -6.37 -8.70 -62.85
CA GLN A 11 -5.00 -8.54 -63.44
C GLN A 11 -4.79 -7.34 -64.40
N HIS A 12 -3.86 -6.43 -64.05
CA HIS A 12 -2.78 -5.97 -64.96
C HIS A 12 -1.63 -5.20 -64.25
N HIS A 13 -0.38 -5.56 -64.58
CA HIS A 13 0.85 -4.72 -64.51
C HIS A 13 1.20 -4.28 -65.97
N PRO A 14 2.00 -3.22 -66.25
CA PRO A 14 3.49 -3.19 -66.16
C PRO A 14 4.04 -1.93 -65.45
N GLU A 15 5.24 -1.85 -64.86
CA GLU A 15 6.63 -1.93 -65.40
C GLU A 15 7.04 -0.86 -66.44
N ILE A 16 8.00 0.02 -66.08
CA ILE A 16 9.16 0.54 -66.87
C ILE A 16 9.93 1.62 -66.07
N ASN A 17 11.24 1.88 -66.23
CA ASN A 17 12.40 1.06 -66.62
C ASN A 17 13.72 1.84 -66.31
N GLY A 18 14.86 1.14 -66.13
CA GLY A 18 16.22 1.70 -66.13
C GLY A 18 16.65 2.50 -64.89
N GLY A 19 17.95 2.73 -64.65
CA GLY A 19 19.13 2.22 -65.37
C GLY A 19 20.43 2.74 -64.72
N ALA A 20 21.47 1.90 -64.65
CA ALA A 20 22.70 2.20 -63.91
C ALA A 20 23.64 3.19 -64.64
N ARG A 21 24.49 3.91 -63.87
CA ARG A 21 25.92 4.13 -64.18
C ARG A 21 26.72 4.83 -63.07
N ASP A 22 28.02 4.58 -63.08
CA ASP A 22 29.03 5.23 -62.25
C ASP A 22 29.13 6.74 -62.48
N SER A 23 29.49 7.48 -61.43
CA SER A 23 30.82 8.13 -61.36
C SER A 23 30.99 8.90 -60.05
N ALA A 24 32.14 8.73 -59.40
CA ALA A 24 32.61 9.71 -58.43
C ALA A 24 33.09 10.98 -59.16
N ARG A 25 32.60 12.16 -58.74
CA ARG A 25 33.20 13.47 -59.08
C ARG A 25 32.84 14.50 -58.02
N HIS A 26 33.82 15.31 -57.63
CA HIS A 26 33.59 16.48 -56.79
C HIS A 26 32.88 17.56 -57.63
N ALA A 27 31.79 18.13 -57.10
CA ALA A 27 31.11 19.28 -57.68
C ALA A 27 30.78 20.27 -56.56
N HIS A 28 31.60 21.32 -56.43
CA HIS A 28 31.42 22.38 -55.45
C HIS A 28 30.49 23.44 -56.04
N GLN A 29 29.19 23.43 -55.69
CA GLN A 29 28.24 24.38 -56.26
C GLN A 29 27.29 24.94 -55.19
N GLN A 30 27.53 26.19 -54.81
CA GLN A 30 26.63 26.96 -53.95
C GLN A 30 25.50 27.52 -54.82
N SER A 31 24.26 27.41 -54.34
CA SER A 31 23.09 28.08 -54.91
C SER A 31 22.33 28.74 -53.77
N VAL A 32 22.07 30.04 -53.90
CA VAL A 32 21.40 30.85 -52.87
C VAL A 32 20.00 31.20 -53.39
N VAL A 33 18.97 30.87 -52.61
CA VAL A 33 17.60 31.34 -52.81
C VAL A 33 17.14 32.06 -51.55
N SER A 34 16.49 33.21 -51.73
CA SER A 34 16.16 34.17 -50.68
C SER A 34 14.80 33.91 -50.05
N GLY A 35 14.71 34.04 -48.72
CA GLY A 35 13.45 34.14 -47.97
C GLY A 35 13.65 34.93 -46.68
N LYS A 36 12.83 35.96 -46.45
CA LYS A 36 12.71 36.66 -45.17
C LYS A 36 11.33 36.38 -44.58
N PHE A 37 11.23 36.15 -43.27
CA PHE A 37 10.52 37.02 -42.32
C PHE A 37 10.75 36.54 -40.87
N ASN A 38 10.33 37.35 -39.89
CA ASN A 38 10.27 37.03 -38.46
C ASN A 38 11.60 36.73 -37.72
N GLY A 39 12.53 37.68 -37.81
CA GLY A 39 13.20 38.24 -36.61
C GLY A 39 14.19 37.37 -35.83
N LEU A 40 15.49 37.69 -36.00
CA LEU A 40 16.61 37.35 -35.09
C LEU A 40 16.91 35.86 -34.88
N THR A 41 17.74 35.31 -35.78
CA THR A 41 18.67 34.23 -35.44
C THR A 41 20.08 34.69 -35.80
N LEU A 42 20.97 34.81 -34.82
CA LEU A 42 22.37 35.19 -35.05
C LEU A 42 23.19 33.92 -35.25
N SER A 43 23.89 33.81 -36.39
CA SER A 43 24.84 32.73 -36.66
C SER A 43 26.19 33.33 -37.01
N ALA A 44 27.24 32.86 -36.34
CA ALA A 44 28.62 33.26 -36.58
C ALA A 44 29.46 32.04 -36.94
N SER A 45 30.04 32.05 -38.14
CA SER A 45 31.00 31.03 -38.58
C SER A 45 32.07 31.72 -39.41
N ILE A 46 33.34 31.51 -39.03
CA ILE A 46 34.51 32.00 -39.76
C ILE A 46 35.44 30.80 -39.94
N SER A 47 35.37 30.20 -41.13
CA SER A 47 36.32 29.17 -41.54
C SER A 47 37.63 29.82 -41.97
N GLY A 48 38.75 29.32 -41.45
CA GLY A 48 40.07 29.69 -41.96
C GLY A 48 40.31 29.13 -43.36
N ASN A 49 41.23 29.73 -44.11
CA ASN A 49 41.61 29.24 -45.43
C ASN A 49 43.14 29.25 -45.58
N LEU A 50 43.72 28.13 -46.04
CA LEU A 50 45.16 27.92 -46.15
C LEU A 50 45.56 27.85 -47.62
N VAL A 51 46.50 28.70 -48.05
CA VAL A 51 47.20 28.55 -49.33
C VAL A 51 48.69 28.83 -49.12
N MET A 52 49.55 27.90 -49.56
CA MET A 52 51.01 28.08 -49.51
C MET A 52 51.53 28.95 -50.66
N LEU A 53 52.68 29.60 -50.43
CA LEU A 53 53.62 29.96 -51.49
C LEU A 53 55.04 29.45 -51.15
N LYS A 54 55.94 29.43 -52.14
CA LYS A 54 56.89 28.32 -52.34
C LYS A 54 58.35 28.78 -52.50
N LYS A 55 59.17 28.53 -51.46
CA LYS A 55 60.66 28.56 -51.41
C LYS A 55 61.36 29.92 -51.64
N ILE A 56 62.31 30.26 -50.76
CA ILE A 56 63.77 30.32 -51.04
C ILE A 56 64.60 30.62 -49.77
N VAL A 57 65.83 30.11 -49.77
CA VAL A 57 66.97 30.09 -48.80
C VAL A 57 67.69 31.48 -48.73
N PRO A 58 68.51 31.89 -47.71
CA PRO A 58 69.28 31.09 -46.73
C PRO A 58 69.27 31.47 -45.23
N ALA A 59 69.76 30.50 -44.44
CA ALA A 59 70.53 30.56 -43.18
C ALA A 59 70.66 31.85 -42.35
N PHE A 60 70.34 31.72 -41.06
CA PHE A 60 71.12 32.29 -39.97
C PHE A 60 71.36 31.20 -38.90
N ALA A 61 72.59 31.05 -38.41
CA ALA A 61 72.92 30.04 -37.41
C ALA A 61 72.68 30.56 -35.99
N ALA A 62 71.77 29.93 -35.25
CA ALA A 62 71.49 30.22 -33.84
C ALA A 62 71.83 29.00 -32.99
N ILE A 63 72.71 29.17 -32.01
CA ILE A 63 73.14 28.11 -31.08
C ILE A 63 72.03 27.89 -30.05
N MET A 64 71.31 26.78 -30.16
CA MET A 64 70.35 26.36 -29.15
C MET A 64 71.05 25.54 -28.06
N ILE A 65 71.08 26.09 -26.85
CA ILE A 65 71.63 25.43 -25.66
C ILE A 65 70.74 24.24 -25.28
N ALA A 66 71.34 23.07 -25.05
CA ALA A 66 70.62 21.88 -24.62
C ALA A 66 70.18 21.99 -23.15
N ALA A 67 68.95 22.46 -22.92
CA ALA A 67 68.28 22.34 -21.62
C ALA A 67 67.81 20.88 -21.41
N PRO A 68 67.99 20.29 -20.21
CA PRO A 68 67.47 18.96 -19.92
C PRO A 68 65.94 19.00 -19.87
N ALA A 69 65.29 18.19 -20.68
CA ALA A 69 63.83 18.04 -20.67
C ALA A 69 63.38 17.25 -19.45
N LEU A 70 63.17 17.94 -18.32
CA LEU A 70 62.39 17.42 -17.20
C LEU A 70 60.91 17.34 -17.63
N ALA A 71 60.55 16.27 -18.34
CA ALA A 71 59.17 15.93 -18.62
C ALA A 71 58.45 15.75 -17.27
N ALA A 72 57.43 16.56 -17.02
CA ALA A 72 56.66 16.47 -15.79
C ALA A 72 55.88 15.15 -15.78
N ASP A 73 56.17 14.29 -14.80
CA ASP A 73 55.33 13.14 -14.49
C ASP A 73 53.98 13.66 -13.99
N LEU A 74 53.00 13.63 -14.88
CA LEU A 74 51.71 14.26 -14.69
C LEU A 74 50.91 13.32 -13.77
N PRO A 75 50.68 13.68 -12.49
CA PRO A 75 50.18 12.72 -11.51
C PRO A 75 48.84 12.20 -11.99
N SER A 76 48.77 10.89 -12.26
CA SER A 76 47.56 10.22 -12.71
C SER A 76 46.50 10.34 -11.64
N ARG A 77 45.69 11.41 -11.71
CA ARG A 77 44.44 11.57 -10.97
C ARG A 77 43.46 10.53 -11.50
N LYS A 78 43.65 9.29 -11.01
CA LYS A 78 42.62 8.27 -10.99
C LYS A 78 41.45 8.91 -10.25
N GLU A 79 40.40 9.25 -11.01
CA GLU A 79 39.21 9.87 -10.44
C GLU A 79 38.68 8.98 -9.31
N ALA A 80 38.29 9.61 -8.20
CA ALA A 80 37.72 8.86 -7.09
C ALA A 80 36.48 8.10 -7.62
N PRO A 81 36.34 6.79 -7.35
CA PRO A 81 35.22 6.01 -7.87
C PRO A 81 33.90 6.73 -7.55
N VAL A 82 33.10 7.01 -8.58
CA VAL A 82 31.84 7.76 -8.43
C VAL A 82 31.00 7.03 -7.38
N TYR A 83 30.77 7.70 -6.24
CA TYR A 83 29.97 7.14 -5.16
C TYR A 83 28.50 7.17 -5.58
N ILE A 84 28.07 6.09 -6.23
CA ILE A 84 26.66 5.80 -6.44
C ILE A 84 26.11 5.41 -5.06
N ALA A 85 25.44 6.36 -4.41
CA ALA A 85 24.69 6.07 -3.20
C ALA A 85 23.68 4.95 -3.49
N PRO A 86 23.59 3.89 -2.66
CA PRO A 86 22.61 2.83 -2.85
C PRO A 86 21.20 3.41 -2.97
N VAL A 87 20.45 2.97 -3.99
CA VAL A 87 19.07 3.45 -4.22
C VAL A 87 18.27 3.21 -2.94
N PRO A 88 17.62 4.23 -2.33
CA PRO A 88 17.01 4.06 -1.02
C PRO A 88 15.88 3.02 -1.05
N MET A 89 16.18 1.83 -0.55
CA MET A 89 15.23 0.73 -0.51
C MET A 89 14.07 1.10 0.41
N PHE A 90 12.85 0.73 0.03
CA PHE A 90 11.71 0.93 0.89
C PHE A 90 11.87 0.07 2.16
N SER A 91 11.63 0.68 3.32
CA SER A 91 11.64 -0.02 4.60
C SER A 91 10.35 0.24 5.37
N TRP A 92 9.79 -0.85 5.88
CA TRP A 92 8.65 -0.88 6.78
C TRP A 92 8.99 -0.36 8.18
N THR A 93 10.28 -0.21 8.54
CA THR A 93 10.71 0.34 9.83
C THR A 93 10.20 1.76 10.05
N GLY A 94 9.43 1.99 11.10
CA GLY A 94 8.94 3.31 11.48
C GLY A 94 7.59 3.28 12.21
N PHE A 95 7.26 4.43 12.78
CA PHE A 95 5.93 4.73 13.34
C PHE A 95 4.93 4.97 12.22
N TYR A 96 3.66 4.62 12.43
CA TYR A 96 2.57 4.88 11.51
C TYR A 96 1.24 5.10 12.25
N ILE A 97 0.33 5.80 11.57
CA ILE A 97 -1.08 5.92 11.94
C ILE A 97 -1.94 5.54 10.73
N GLY A 98 -3.11 4.96 10.94
CA GLY A 98 -4.03 4.61 9.86
C GLY A 98 -5.50 4.69 10.27
N ALA A 99 -6.35 4.65 9.25
CA ALA A 99 -7.80 4.52 9.37
C ALA A 99 -8.29 3.43 8.42
N ASP A 100 -9.24 2.64 8.89
CA ASP A 100 -9.69 1.42 8.22
C ASP A 100 -11.21 1.27 8.39
N ILE A 101 -11.87 0.73 7.37
CA ILE A 101 -13.32 0.58 7.28
C ILE A 101 -13.65 -0.78 6.68
N GLY A 102 -14.80 -1.35 7.03
CA GLY A 102 -15.24 -2.61 6.47
C GLY A 102 -16.54 -3.12 7.07
N GLY A 103 -16.66 -4.44 7.12
CA GLY A 103 -17.83 -5.14 7.67
C GLY A 103 -17.42 -6.20 8.67
N GLY A 104 -18.35 -6.57 9.53
CA GLY A 104 -18.15 -7.66 10.47
C GLY A 104 -19.44 -8.38 10.85
N TRP A 105 -19.25 -9.59 11.36
CA TRP A 105 -20.28 -10.47 11.88
C TRP A 105 -19.97 -10.79 13.34
N SER A 106 -20.99 -10.82 14.17
CA SER A 106 -20.90 -11.19 15.58
C SER A 106 -21.81 -12.37 15.85
N GLU A 107 -21.28 -13.40 16.50
CA GLU A 107 -22.02 -14.55 16.99
C GLU A 107 -22.06 -14.53 18.52
N LEU A 108 -23.27 -14.39 19.06
CA LEU A 108 -23.55 -14.53 20.48
C LEU A 108 -24.12 -15.94 20.73
N ASN A 109 -23.42 -16.71 21.56
CA ASN A 109 -23.87 -18.03 22.01
C ASN A 109 -24.22 -17.94 23.50
N ALA A 110 -25.51 -17.88 23.81
CA ALA A 110 -26.04 -17.72 25.16
C ALA A 110 -26.62 -19.03 25.70
N LYS A 111 -26.11 -19.47 26.85
CA LYS A 111 -26.60 -20.62 27.62
C LYS A 111 -27.20 -20.14 28.94
N PRO A 112 -28.52 -19.89 29.00
CA PRO A 112 -29.19 -19.70 30.28
C PRO A 112 -29.17 -21.01 31.08
N TYR A 113 -28.83 -20.90 32.35
CA TYR A 113 -29.10 -21.91 33.37
C TYR A 113 -30.37 -21.54 34.14
N ASP A 114 -30.82 -22.31 35.12
CA ASP A 114 -31.92 -21.94 36.01
C ASP A 114 -31.38 -21.39 37.35
N VAL A 115 -32.26 -20.98 38.28
CA VAL A 115 -31.81 -20.43 39.58
C VAL A 115 -31.16 -21.49 40.50
N PHE A 116 -31.26 -22.78 40.13
CA PHE A 116 -30.62 -23.93 40.76
C PHE A 116 -29.43 -24.48 39.93
N GLY A 117 -29.17 -23.93 38.74
CA GLY A 117 -28.07 -24.29 37.84
C GLY A 117 -28.43 -25.19 36.64
N ASN A 118 -29.70 -25.56 36.42
CA ASN A 118 -30.10 -26.44 35.31
C ASN A 118 -30.07 -25.72 33.95
N ASN A 119 -29.45 -26.28 32.91
CA ASN A 119 -29.41 -25.59 31.61
C ASN A 119 -30.81 -25.53 30.96
N LEU A 120 -31.26 -24.32 30.60
CA LEU A 120 -32.53 -24.04 29.90
C LEU A 120 -32.37 -24.01 28.37
N GLY A 121 -31.35 -24.68 27.83
CA GLY A 121 -31.03 -24.73 26.42
C GLY A 121 -29.87 -23.83 25.99
N SER A 122 -29.74 -23.63 24.68
CA SER A 122 -28.66 -22.86 24.06
C SER A 122 -29.22 -22.04 22.91
N PHE A 123 -28.96 -20.74 22.91
CA PHE A 123 -29.41 -19.80 21.89
C PHE A 123 -28.20 -19.25 21.14
N ASN A 124 -28.13 -19.48 19.84
CA ASN A 124 -27.19 -18.79 18.96
C ASN A 124 -27.93 -17.63 18.27
N THR A 125 -27.29 -16.47 18.20
CA THR A 125 -27.74 -15.39 17.32
C THR A 125 -26.56 -14.73 16.63
N SER A 126 -26.62 -14.70 15.29
CA SER A 126 -25.74 -13.91 14.46
C SER A 126 -26.29 -12.50 14.21
N SER A 127 -25.38 -11.53 14.17
CA SER A 127 -25.59 -10.12 13.85
C SER A 127 -24.53 -9.67 12.83
N ALA A 128 -24.81 -8.66 12.02
CA ALA A 128 -23.87 -8.11 11.05
C ALA A 128 -23.91 -6.58 11.05
N GLY A 129 -22.84 -5.93 10.57
CA GLY A 129 -22.79 -4.48 10.49
C GLY A 129 -21.48 -3.93 9.92
N VAL A 130 -21.44 -2.61 9.72
CA VAL A 130 -20.24 -1.86 9.32
C VAL A 130 -19.30 -1.72 10.53
N VAL A 131 -18.00 -1.74 10.28
CA VAL A 131 -16.96 -1.40 11.27
C VAL A 131 -16.07 -0.30 10.71
N GLY A 132 -15.60 0.61 11.55
CA GLY A 132 -14.74 1.72 11.13
C GLY A 132 -13.98 2.33 12.30
N GLY A 133 -12.72 2.68 12.08
CA GLY A 133 -11.84 3.07 13.19
C GLY A 133 -10.47 3.57 12.75
N GLY A 134 -9.57 3.62 13.73
CA GLY A 134 -8.19 4.02 13.54
C GLY A 134 -7.22 3.16 14.35
N ARG A 135 -5.99 3.10 13.87
CA ARG A 135 -4.91 2.32 14.48
C ARG A 135 -3.57 3.05 14.40
N ILE A 136 -2.69 2.74 15.34
CA ILE A 136 -1.44 3.43 15.61
C ILE A 136 -0.40 2.38 15.98
N GLY A 137 0.80 2.45 15.40
CA GLY A 137 1.79 1.39 15.62
C GLY A 137 3.20 1.74 15.22
N TYR A 138 4.10 0.81 15.49
CA TYR A 138 5.51 0.88 15.12
C TYR A 138 5.97 -0.46 14.61
N ASN A 139 6.53 -0.48 13.40
CA ASN A 139 7.16 -1.65 12.81
C ASN A 139 8.69 -1.50 12.83
N TYR A 140 9.38 -2.63 12.98
CA TYR A 140 10.82 -2.77 12.86
C TYR A 140 11.15 -3.91 11.89
N GLN A 141 11.78 -3.58 10.77
CA GLN A 141 12.19 -4.51 9.73
C GLN A 141 13.66 -4.88 9.87
N PHE A 142 13.96 -6.17 9.79
CA PHE A 142 15.31 -6.73 9.73
C PHE A 142 15.38 -7.75 8.58
N ASN A 143 16.18 -7.45 7.56
CA ASN A 143 16.14 -8.14 6.27
C ASN A 143 14.70 -8.16 5.68
N GLN A 144 14.12 -9.33 5.47
CA GLN A 144 12.76 -9.52 4.96
C GLN A 144 11.73 -9.68 6.10
N PHE A 145 12.15 -9.83 7.35
CA PHE A 145 11.25 -10.02 8.49
C PHE A 145 10.87 -8.67 9.12
N ILE A 146 9.64 -8.61 9.62
CA ILE A 146 9.09 -7.45 10.31
C ILE A 146 8.49 -7.93 11.63
N ILE A 147 8.83 -7.24 12.72
CA ILE A 147 8.09 -7.29 13.97
C ILE A 147 7.50 -5.91 14.25
N GLY A 148 6.38 -5.84 14.95
CA GLY A 148 5.79 -4.57 15.31
C GLY A 148 4.82 -4.67 16.48
N VAL A 149 4.39 -3.51 16.95
CA VAL A 149 3.28 -3.35 17.88
C VAL A 149 2.24 -2.42 17.26
N GLU A 150 0.97 -2.75 17.42
CA GLU A 150 -0.15 -1.95 16.94
C GLU A 150 -1.22 -1.85 18.05
N GLY A 151 -1.77 -0.66 18.24
CA GLY A 151 -2.95 -0.42 19.06
C GLY A 151 -4.06 0.13 18.18
N ASP A 152 -5.30 -0.30 18.40
CA ASP A 152 -6.41 0.02 17.53
C ASP A 152 -7.73 0.24 18.28
N PHE A 153 -8.61 1.05 17.70
CA PHE A 153 -9.95 1.33 18.20
C PHE A 153 -10.95 1.49 17.05
N TYR A 154 -12.03 0.73 17.09
CA TYR A 154 -13.09 0.67 16.08
C TYR A 154 -14.46 0.93 16.70
N GLY A 155 -15.22 1.84 16.11
CA GLY A 155 -16.67 1.90 16.30
C GLY A 155 -17.35 0.87 15.41
N THR A 156 -18.45 0.29 15.90
CA THR A 156 -19.16 -0.79 15.17
C THR A 156 -20.66 -0.52 15.09
N GLY A 157 -21.23 -0.74 13.91
CA GLY A 157 -22.67 -0.77 13.66
C GLY A 157 -23.26 -2.19 13.70
N ILE A 158 -22.59 -3.13 14.37
CA ILE A 158 -23.01 -4.53 14.45
C ILE A 158 -24.04 -4.65 15.58
N GLY A 159 -25.30 -4.94 15.24
CA GLY A 159 -26.35 -5.08 16.24
C GLY A 159 -27.61 -5.75 15.69
N LYS A 160 -28.55 -6.05 16.57
CA LYS A 160 -29.80 -6.75 16.25
C LYS A 160 -30.89 -6.42 17.25
N THR A 161 -32.12 -6.29 16.75
CA THR A 161 -33.32 -6.24 17.58
C THR A 161 -34.09 -7.54 17.44
N VAL A 162 -34.47 -8.14 18.56
CA VAL A 162 -35.38 -9.30 18.64
C VAL A 162 -36.68 -8.84 19.29
N TYR A 163 -37.81 -9.18 18.67
CA TYR A 163 -39.16 -8.92 19.20
C TYR A 163 -39.78 -10.24 19.70
N TYR A 164 -40.50 -10.17 20.82
CA TYR A 164 -41.11 -11.30 21.51
C TYR A 164 -42.63 -11.11 21.56
N PRO A 165 -43.40 -11.57 20.55
CA PRO A 165 -44.83 -11.26 20.43
C PRO A 165 -45.67 -11.74 21.63
N ALA A 166 -45.33 -12.91 22.20
CA ALA A 166 -46.07 -13.51 23.31
C ALA A 166 -46.03 -12.71 24.63
N ILE A 167 -45.10 -11.76 24.73
CA ILE A 167 -44.96 -10.84 25.87
C ILE A 167 -44.74 -9.40 25.38
N ASP A 168 -45.17 -9.07 24.17
CA ASP A 168 -45.08 -7.75 23.51
C ASP A 168 -43.91 -6.88 24.02
N SER A 169 -42.68 -7.28 23.68
CA SER A 169 -41.47 -6.55 24.07
C SER A 169 -40.32 -6.81 23.10
N SER A 170 -39.31 -5.94 23.14
CA SER A 170 -38.13 -6.07 22.29
C SER A 170 -36.83 -5.93 23.08
N VAL A 171 -35.80 -6.64 22.63
CA VAL A 171 -34.43 -6.51 23.10
C VAL A 171 -33.56 -6.10 21.91
N LYS A 172 -32.84 -5.00 22.04
CA LYS A 172 -31.80 -4.58 21.10
C LYS A 172 -30.43 -4.84 21.72
N THR A 173 -29.56 -5.54 21.01
CA THR A 173 -28.17 -5.78 21.40
C THR A 173 -27.23 -5.18 20.35
N ASN A 174 -26.29 -4.37 20.80
CA ASN A 174 -25.23 -3.77 20.00
C ASN A 174 -23.85 -4.27 20.46
N GLN A 175 -22.95 -4.45 19.50
CA GLN A 175 -21.54 -4.12 19.69
C GLN A 175 -21.39 -2.63 19.38
N ASP A 176 -20.90 -1.82 20.32
CA ASP A 176 -20.71 -0.38 20.11
C ASP A 176 -19.27 -0.04 19.72
N TRP A 177 -18.29 -0.72 20.34
CA TRP A 177 -16.87 -0.57 20.01
C TRP A 177 -16.04 -1.83 20.23
N LEU A 178 -14.90 -1.89 19.55
CA LEU A 178 -13.81 -2.87 19.70
C LEU A 178 -12.49 -2.12 19.86
N ALA A 179 -11.58 -2.63 20.69
CA ALA A 179 -10.22 -2.12 20.81
C ALA A 179 -9.25 -3.28 21.09
N SER A 180 -8.01 -3.15 20.65
CA SER A 180 -6.99 -4.18 20.92
C SER A 180 -5.56 -3.63 20.93
N VAL A 181 -4.67 -4.36 21.59
CA VAL A 181 -3.22 -4.11 21.63
C VAL A 181 -2.51 -5.39 21.19
N ASN A 182 -1.71 -5.26 20.13
CA ASN A 182 -1.33 -6.35 19.25
C ASN A 182 0.18 -6.44 19.03
N GLY A 183 0.67 -7.67 18.91
CA GLY A 183 1.92 -7.97 18.23
C GLY A 183 1.68 -8.18 16.74
N VAL A 184 2.57 -7.64 15.90
CA VAL A 184 2.57 -7.82 14.44
C VAL A 184 3.80 -8.62 14.05
N ALA A 185 3.65 -9.64 13.21
CA ALA A 185 4.76 -10.39 12.63
C ALA A 185 4.54 -10.54 11.11
N GLY A 186 5.49 -10.08 10.31
CA GLY A 186 5.34 -9.96 8.86
C GLY A 186 6.58 -10.31 8.05
N PHE A 187 6.35 -10.49 6.76
CA PHE A 187 7.35 -10.83 5.75
C PHE A 187 7.22 -9.89 4.54
N ALA A 188 8.32 -9.23 4.20
CA ALA A 188 8.41 -8.19 3.18
C ALA A 188 8.87 -8.76 1.83
N ILE A 189 8.09 -8.46 0.79
CA ILE A 189 8.38 -8.74 -0.62
C ILE A 189 8.29 -7.40 -1.35
N ASP A 190 9.45 -6.75 -1.52
CA ASP A 190 9.62 -5.38 -2.01
C ASP A 190 8.73 -4.34 -1.28
N ARG A 191 7.60 -3.97 -1.90
CA ARG A 191 6.61 -3.01 -1.39
C ARG A 191 5.39 -3.67 -0.76
N THR A 192 5.34 -4.99 -0.72
CA THR A 192 4.27 -5.79 -0.13
C THR A 192 4.72 -6.36 1.21
N MET A 193 3.83 -6.41 2.20
CA MET A 193 4.01 -7.17 3.43
C MET A 193 2.84 -8.13 3.59
N LEU A 194 3.14 -9.42 3.71
CA LEU A 194 2.22 -10.42 4.26
C LEU A 194 2.45 -10.47 5.77
N TYR A 195 1.40 -10.45 6.59
CA TYR A 195 1.58 -10.45 8.05
C TYR A 195 0.45 -11.16 8.78
N VAL A 196 0.77 -11.60 10.00
CA VAL A 196 -0.18 -12.00 11.04
C VAL A 196 -0.17 -10.97 12.17
N ILE A 197 -1.29 -10.86 12.85
CA ILE A 197 -1.51 -9.95 13.98
C ILE A 197 -2.25 -10.71 15.09
N GLY A 198 -1.97 -10.40 16.35
CA GLY A 198 -2.73 -10.95 17.47
C GLY A 198 -2.27 -10.43 18.83
N GLY A 199 -3.19 -10.47 19.80
CA GLY A 199 -2.98 -9.81 21.08
C GLY A 199 -4.17 -9.90 22.03
N VAL A 200 -4.35 -8.83 22.81
CA VAL A 200 -5.42 -8.71 23.81
C VAL A 200 -6.45 -7.70 23.31
N ALA A 201 -7.71 -8.08 23.39
CA ALA A 201 -8.83 -7.31 22.88
C ALA A 201 -9.90 -7.02 23.93
N TRP A 202 -10.63 -5.93 23.72
CA TRP A 202 -11.77 -5.48 24.51
C TRP A 202 -12.96 -5.15 23.62
N ALA A 203 -14.15 -5.47 24.10
CA ALA A 203 -15.42 -5.30 23.39
C ALA A 203 -16.44 -4.58 24.27
N GLY A 204 -16.86 -3.39 23.86
CA GLY A 204 -17.99 -2.69 24.47
C GLY A 204 -19.31 -3.06 23.81
N THR A 205 -20.26 -3.55 24.60
CA THR A 205 -21.62 -3.89 24.16
C THR A 205 -22.67 -3.21 25.01
N SER A 206 -23.76 -2.78 24.39
CA SER A 206 -24.98 -2.33 25.06
C SER A 206 -26.16 -3.23 24.73
N ALA A 207 -27.01 -3.45 25.74
CA ALA A 207 -28.28 -4.16 25.59
C ALA A 207 -29.42 -3.30 26.15
N THR A 208 -30.37 -2.94 25.30
CA THR A 208 -31.57 -2.16 25.65
C THR A 208 -32.81 -3.06 25.58
N TRP A 209 -33.58 -3.12 26.66
CA TRP A 209 -34.92 -3.72 26.68
C TRP A 209 -35.99 -2.63 26.62
N THR A 210 -36.98 -2.85 25.76
CA THR A 210 -38.11 -1.94 25.55
C THR A 210 -39.42 -2.75 25.65
N PRO A 211 -40.28 -2.50 26.65
CA PRO A 211 -41.61 -3.07 26.72
C PRO A 211 -42.52 -2.46 25.65
N GLY A 212 -43.44 -3.27 25.12
CA GLY A 212 -44.52 -2.85 24.24
C GLY A 212 -45.78 -2.40 24.99
N ALA A 213 -46.82 -2.09 24.21
CA ALA A 213 -48.08 -1.54 24.71
C ALA A 213 -48.80 -2.43 25.73
N THR A 214 -48.63 -3.74 25.65
CA THR A 214 -49.35 -4.72 26.49
C THR A 214 -48.88 -4.70 27.96
N TRP A 215 -47.70 -4.14 28.25
CA TRP A 215 -47.17 -3.93 29.61
C TRP A 215 -47.16 -2.44 30.03
N ALA A 216 -47.80 -1.55 29.26
CA ALA A 216 -47.60 -0.09 29.35
C ALA A 216 -48.28 0.60 30.55
N VAL A 217 -48.00 0.13 31.76
CA VAL A 217 -48.21 0.89 33.01
C VAL A 217 -46.85 1.05 33.72
N ASN A 218 -46.13 2.11 33.37
CA ASN A 218 -44.91 2.59 34.04
C ASN A 218 -43.71 1.62 34.11
N THR A 219 -43.54 0.69 33.16
CA THR A 219 -42.24 0.01 32.94
C THR A 219 -41.34 0.84 32.02
N PRO A 220 -40.26 1.47 32.51
CA PRO A 220 -39.30 2.19 31.66
C PRO A 220 -38.41 1.22 30.88
N SER A 221 -37.91 1.68 29.73
CA SER A 221 -36.84 0.98 29.00
C SER A 221 -35.56 0.92 29.84
N TYR A 222 -34.91 -0.24 29.90
CA TYR A 222 -33.68 -0.45 30.68
C TYR A 222 -32.49 -0.72 29.75
N SER A 223 -31.30 -0.25 30.13
CA SER A 223 -30.09 -0.42 29.33
C SER A 223 -28.91 -0.85 30.20
N VAL A 224 -28.17 -1.86 29.75
CA VAL A 224 -26.96 -2.37 30.41
C VAL A 224 -25.79 -2.28 29.44
N ASN A 225 -24.67 -1.72 29.91
CA ASN A 225 -23.41 -1.68 29.19
C ASN A 225 -22.45 -2.70 29.82
N HIS A 226 -21.67 -3.41 29.01
CA HIS A 226 -20.65 -4.35 29.48
C HIS A 226 -19.38 -4.27 28.62
N THR A 227 -18.23 -4.50 29.25
CA THR A 227 -16.93 -4.56 28.58
C THR A 227 -16.37 -5.96 28.72
N TYR A 228 -16.35 -6.70 27.62
CA TYR A 228 -15.68 -8.00 27.55
C TYR A 228 -14.17 -7.81 27.36
N THR A 229 -13.38 -8.72 27.92
CA THR A 229 -11.95 -8.89 27.61
C THR A 229 -11.76 -10.26 26.93
N GLY A 230 -10.85 -10.32 25.97
CA GLY A 230 -10.60 -11.50 25.15
C GLY A 230 -9.28 -11.42 24.40
N TYR A 231 -9.16 -12.23 23.36
CA TYR A 231 -8.03 -12.20 22.43
C TYR A 231 -8.50 -11.79 21.04
N ASP A 232 -7.59 -11.24 20.24
CA ASP A 232 -7.74 -11.15 18.79
C ASP A 232 -6.60 -11.85 18.06
N ILE A 233 -6.91 -12.36 16.87
CA ILE A 233 -5.95 -12.94 15.95
C ILE A 233 -6.41 -12.71 14.51
N GLY A 234 -5.48 -12.43 13.62
CA GLY A 234 -5.78 -12.17 12.22
C GLY A 234 -4.56 -12.17 11.32
N GLY A 235 -4.79 -11.75 10.08
CA GLY A 235 -3.74 -11.57 9.10
C GLY A 235 -4.22 -10.78 7.89
N GLY A 236 -3.26 -10.31 7.10
CA GLY A 236 -3.56 -9.41 6.01
C GLY A 236 -2.40 -9.18 5.07
N VAL A 237 -2.64 -8.24 4.15
CA VAL A 237 -1.68 -7.76 3.17
C VAL A 237 -1.60 -6.25 3.29
N GLN A 238 -0.39 -5.71 3.37
CA GLN A 238 -0.12 -4.28 3.23
C GLN A 238 0.69 -4.01 1.96
N TYR A 239 0.45 -2.88 1.31
CA TYR A 239 1.17 -2.46 0.10
C TYR A 239 1.54 -0.98 0.15
N ALA A 240 2.83 -0.68 -0.04
CA ALA A 240 3.40 0.66 0.04
C ALA A 240 3.40 1.36 -1.33
N PHE A 241 2.30 2.04 -1.64
CA PHE A 241 2.14 2.88 -2.85
C PHE A 241 3.23 3.95 -2.96
N THR A 242 3.59 4.56 -1.83
CA THR A 242 4.73 5.51 -1.72
C THR A 242 5.59 5.12 -0.50
N PRO A 243 6.71 5.80 -0.21
CA PRO A 243 7.47 5.58 1.03
C PRO A 243 6.68 5.86 2.32
N ASN A 244 5.55 6.57 2.23
CA ASN A 244 4.75 7.01 3.37
C ASN A 244 3.29 6.52 3.31
N TRP A 245 2.70 6.34 2.12
CA TRP A 245 1.32 5.86 1.97
C TRP A 245 1.27 4.35 1.74
N ILE A 246 0.59 3.66 2.65
CA ILE A 246 0.43 2.20 2.69
C ILE A 246 -1.06 1.86 2.67
N GLY A 247 -1.50 0.97 1.78
CA GLY A 247 -2.82 0.33 1.87
C GLY A 247 -2.77 -0.94 2.72
N ARG A 248 -3.89 -1.29 3.38
CA ARG A 248 -4.09 -2.52 4.16
C ARG A 248 -5.37 -3.22 3.72
N VAL A 249 -5.33 -4.54 3.67
CA VAL A 249 -6.50 -5.43 3.63
C VAL A 249 -6.30 -6.48 4.72
N GLU A 250 -7.30 -6.69 5.57
CA GLU A 250 -7.17 -7.52 6.77
C GLU A 250 -8.44 -8.32 7.09
N TYR A 251 -8.24 -9.50 7.67
CA TYR A 251 -9.24 -10.26 8.39
C TYR A 251 -8.81 -10.46 9.85
N ARG A 252 -9.69 -10.18 10.82
CA ARG A 252 -9.47 -10.51 12.24
C ARG A 252 -10.64 -11.26 12.85
N HIS A 253 -10.31 -12.20 13.72
CA HIS A 253 -11.22 -12.91 14.62
C HIS A 253 -10.96 -12.48 16.06
N TYR A 254 -12.01 -12.17 16.80
CA TYR A 254 -11.98 -11.86 18.23
C TYR A 254 -12.77 -12.93 18.99
N GLY A 255 -12.18 -13.49 20.05
CA GLY A 255 -12.85 -14.43 20.97
C GLY A 255 -12.91 -13.86 22.38
N PHE A 256 -14.12 -13.64 22.89
CA PHE A 256 -14.36 -13.05 24.22
C PHE A 256 -14.84 -14.08 25.25
N GLY A 257 -14.32 -13.97 26.48
CA GLY A 257 -14.58 -14.90 27.57
C GLY A 257 -16.01 -14.87 28.11
N SER A 258 -16.48 -16.01 28.63
CA SER A 258 -17.85 -16.16 29.14
C SER A 258 -18.08 -15.47 30.48
N TRP A 259 -18.95 -14.48 30.52
CA TRP A 259 -19.40 -13.84 31.76
C TRP A 259 -20.62 -14.54 32.37
N ASN A 260 -20.82 -14.34 33.67
CA ASN A 260 -22.01 -14.78 34.41
C ASN A 260 -22.79 -13.55 34.85
N TYR A 261 -24.02 -13.38 34.35
CA TYR A 261 -24.92 -12.33 34.85
C TYR A 261 -25.52 -12.73 36.22
N PRO A 262 -25.34 -11.92 37.29
CA PRO A 262 -26.14 -12.02 38.50
C PRO A 262 -27.42 -11.20 38.30
N SER A 263 -28.44 -11.81 37.70
CA SER A 263 -29.74 -11.17 37.49
C SER A 263 -30.71 -11.54 38.61
N ASN A 264 -31.20 -10.51 39.31
CA ASN A 264 -32.32 -10.62 40.25
C ASN A 264 -33.65 -10.69 39.48
N TYR A 265 -34.62 -11.40 40.06
CA TYR A 265 -35.92 -11.77 39.48
C TYR A 265 -35.88 -12.91 38.43
N LEU A 266 -35.96 -14.14 38.95
CA LEU A 266 -36.36 -15.40 38.29
C LEU A 266 -35.50 -15.93 37.13
N ALA A 267 -34.68 -15.11 36.49
CA ALA A 267 -33.64 -15.53 35.58
C ALA A 267 -32.35 -14.69 35.76
N GLN A 268 -31.10 -15.16 35.66
CA GLN A 268 -30.46 -16.49 35.81
C GLN A 268 -28.96 -16.33 35.49
N ARG A 269 -28.10 -17.30 35.87
CA ARG A 269 -26.75 -17.35 35.30
C ARG A 269 -26.88 -17.63 33.81
N THR A 270 -26.42 -16.72 32.96
CA THR A 270 -26.34 -16.94 31.51
C THR A 270 -24.88 -16.91 31.09
N GLY A 271 -24.36 -18.05 30.67
CA GLY A 271 -23.02 -18.14 30.08
C GLY A 271 -23.08 -17.68 28.63
N ALA A 272 -22.57 -16.49 28.35
CA ALA A 272 -22.56 -15.90 27.02
C ALA A 272 -21.13 -15.82 26.46
N THR A 273 -20.84 -16.51 25.35
CA THR A 273 -19.61 -16.29 24.58
C THR A 273 -19.91 -15.45 23.34
N LEU A 274 -19.01 -14.52 23.05
CA LEU A 274 -19.12 -13.53 21.99
C LEU A 274 -17.91 -13.68 21.05
N ASN A 275 -18.18 -14.00 19.79
CA ASN A 275 -17.16 -14.16 18.77
C ASN A 275 -17.42 -13.16 17.64
N ASN A 276 -16.44 -12.31 17.32
CA ASN A 276 -16.57 -11.32 16.25
C ASN A 276 -15.57 -11.62 15.13
N ASN A 277 -16.03 -11.60 13.88
CA ASN A 277 -15.19 -11.71 12.69
C ASN A 277 -15.32 -10.41 11.90
N ILE A 278 -14.21 -9.72 11.61
CA ILE A 278 -14.21 -8.49 10.81
C ILE A 278 -13.31 -8.64 9.58
N PHE A 279 -13.72 -7.99 8.50
CA PHE A 279 -12.90 -7.78 7.30
C PHE A 279 -12.80 -6.27 7.06
N THR A 280 -11.58 -5.74 6.96
CA THR A 280 -11.31 -4.30 6.83
C THR A 280 -10.38 -4.00 5.68
N VAL A 281 -10.57 -2.81 5.09
CA VAL A 281 -9.68 -2.18 4.13
C VAL A 281 -9.35 -0.78 4.64
N GLY A 282 -8.11 -0.33 4.44
CA GLY A 282 -7.70 0.96 5.00
C GLY A 282 -6.38 1.48 4.47
N ALA A 283 -5.98 2.63 5.01
CA ALA A 283 -4.78 3.34 4.63
C ALA A 283 -4.01 3.82 5.85
N SER A 284 -2.69 3.74 5.79
CA SER A 284 -1.76 4.27 6.79
C SER A 284 -0.82 5.31 6.20
N TYR A 285 -0.54 6.33 7.00
CA TYR A 285 0.59 7.22 6.83
C TYR A 285 1.73 6.77 7.75
N LYS A 286 2.84 6.35 7.14
CA LYS A 286 4.09 5.99 7.80
C LYS A 286 5.00 7.21 7.91
N PHE A 287 5.53 7.43 9.11
CA PHE A 287 6.45 8.52 9.41
C PHE A 287 7.91 8.09 9.18
N GLY A 288 8.77 9.08 8.90
CA GLY A 288 10.16 8.87 8.49
C GLY A 288 10.33 8.75 6.97
N GLY A 289 11.53 9.07 6.49
CA GLY A 289 11.92 8.87 5.10
C GLY A 289 12.49 7.47 4.84
N PRO A 290 12.95 7.18 3.60
CA PRO A 290 13.78 6.02 3.31
C PRO A 290 15.03 6.03 4.20
N VAL A 291 15.34 4.90 4.83
CA VAL A 291 16.55 4.77 5.64
C VAL A 291 17.74 4.74 4.67
N ALA A 292 18.61 5.76 4.73
CA ALA A 292 19.87 5.72 3.99
C ALA A 292 20.67 4.49 4.43
N ALA A 293 21.27 3.79 3.46
CA ALA A 293 22.04 2.57 3.74
C ALA A 293 23.09 2.85 4.83
N PRO A 294 23.31 1.92 5.79
CA PRO A 294 24.22 2.16 6.91
C PRO A 294 25.60 2.50 6.36
N VAL A 295 26.12 3.66 6.78
CA VAL A 295 27.45 4.13 6.34
C VAL A 295 28.48 3.17 6.91
N VAL A 296 28.97 2.26 6.07
CA VAL A 296 30.09 1.37 6.41
C VAL A 296 31.34 2.25 6.48
N ALA A 297 31.57 2.81 7.66
CA ALA A 297 32.79 3.52 8.00
C ALA A 297 33.97 2.56 7.82
N LYS A 298 34.80 2.82 6.82
CA LYS A 298 36.08 2.13 6.66
C LYS A 298 37.03 2.61 7.76
N TYR A 299 37.26 1.73 8.72
CA TYR A 299 38.46 1.74 9.55
C TYR A 299 39.58 0.93 8.88
#